data_AF-A0A497XS89-F1
#
_entry.id   AF-A0A497XS89-F1
#
_cell.length_a   1.000
_cell.length_b   1.000
_cell.length_c   1.000
_cell.angle_alpha   90.00
_cell.angle_beta   90.00
_cell.angle_gamma   90.00
#
_symmetry.space_group_name_H-M   'P 1'
#
loop_
_entity.id
_entity.type
_entity.pdbx_description
1 polymer ?
#
loop_
_entity_poly.entity_id
_entity_poly.type
_entity_poly.pdbx_seq_one_letter_code
_entity_poly.pdbx_strand_id
1 'polypeptide(L)'
;MLIAKHLPSAKDARIYMSVERTYLGYIRFSLYTLSFGVFLRKLEILSDFKQVIHVSVLIDFLAKASAVIGVILIVTGLLTFYLDLKYLDGGVEVSPKETTDPRIYMASERTFLAWIRTAIALIVFGFVIEKFEFFLKQLKEVFNFPIKGNHDSLIGIGLFIIIVGLLTLALGTLNFYRTIRQVDEGRYRTHTWLYKAYGLIIFLACLVLTFHILRVI
;
A
#
# COMPACT_ATOMS: atom_id res chain seq x y z
N MET A 1 -11.96 -1.10 -14.66
CA MET A 1 -12.59 -2.42 -14.85
C MET A 1 -12.52 -2.76 -16.34
N LEU A 2 -11.50 -3.52 -16.73
CA LEU A 2 -11.20 -3.93 -18.10
C LEU A 2 -11.57 -5.41 -18.28
N ILE A 3 -12.85 -5.74 -18.10
CA ILE A 3 -13.33 -7.12 -18.28
C ILE A 3 -14.01 -7.19 -19.65
N ALA A 4 -13.43 -8.00 -20.52
CA ALA A 4 -14.02 -8.49 -21.77
C ALA A 4 -14.29 -7.45 -22.87
N LYS A 5 -13.24 -7.14 -23.64
CA LYS A 5 -13.37 -7.04 -25.11
C LYS A 5 -12.02 -7.39 -25.74
N HIS A 6 -12.05 -8.24 -26.76
CA HIS A 6 -10.92 -8.53 -27.64
C HIS A 6 -10.20 -7.24 -28.04
N LEU A 7 -9.15 -6.88 -27.32
CA LEU A 7 -8.26 -5.78 -27.66
C LEU A 7 -6.95 -6.42 -28.11
N PRO A 8 -6.39 -6.03 -29.26
CA PRO A 8 -5.09 -6.52 -29.70
C PRO A 8 -4.09 -6.37 -28.55
N SER A 9 -3.26 -7.40 -28.32
CA SER A 9 -2.20 -7.40 -27.31
C SER A 9 -1.55 -6.02 -27.25
N ALA A 10 -1.58 -5.39 -26.09
CA ALA A 10 -1.17 -4.01 -25.89
C ALA A 10 0.34 -3.87 -26.20
N LYS A 11 0.66 -3.49 -27.44
CA LYS A 11 2.03 -3.32 -27.94
C LYS A 11 2.75 -2.08 -27.37
N ASP A 12 2.06 -1.29 -26.54
CA ASP A 12 2.54 -0.01 -26.03
C ASP A 12 3.07 -0.10 -24.59
N ALA A 13 4.32 0.34 -24.37
CA ALA A 13 4.91 0.55 -23.05
C ALA A 13 4.02 1.40 -22.10
N ARG A 14 3.20 2.29 -22.67
CA ARG A 14 2.25 3.14 -21.94
C ARG A 14 1.20 2.34 -21.18
N ILE A 15 0.77 1.20 -21.72
CA ILE A 15 -0.28 0.39 -21.11
C ILE A 15 0.26 -0.33 -19.87
N TYR A 16 1.50 -0.81 -19.91
CA TYR A 16 2.20 -1.32 -18.73
C TYR A 16 2.28 -0.29 -17.61
N MET A 17 2.72 0.93 -17.91
CA MET A 17 2.78 2.02 -16.92
C MET A 17 1.39 2.43 -16.38
N SER A 18 0.34 2.28 -17.18
CA SER A 18 -1.04 2.53 -16.74
C SER A 18 -1.57 1.43 -15.81
N VAL A 19 -1.26 0.16 -16.11
CA VAL A 19 -1.59 -0.98 -15.24
C VAL A 19 -0.86 -0.86 -13.91
N GLU A 20 0.42 -0.49 -13.94
CA GLU A 20 1.22 -0.22 -12.73
C GLU A 20 0.56 0.85 -11.85
N ARG A 21 0.10 1.95 -12.45
CA ARG A 21 -0.58 3.03 -11.71
C ARG A 21 -1.91 2.59 -11.11
N THR A 22 -2.67 1.77 -11.83
CA THR A 22 -3.92 1.20 -11.35
C THR A 22 -3.68 0.30 -10.15
N TYR A 23 -2.67 -0.57 -10.24
CA TYR A 23 -2.26 -1.46 -9.14
C TYR A 23 -1.81 -0.70 -7.90
N LEU A 24 -0.96 0.33 -8.07
CA LEU A 24 -0.56 1.23 -6.99
C LEU A 24 -1.75 1.93 -6.35
N GLY A 25 -2.76 2.28 -7.15
CA GLY A 25 -4.02 2.84 -6.66
C GLY A 25 -4.73 1.90 -5.68
N TYR A 26 -4.87 0.61 -6.04
CA TYR A 26 -5.48 -0.41 -5.19
C TYR A 26 -4.68 -0.68 -3.91
N ILE A 27 -3.36 -0.80 -4.04
CA ILE A 27 -2.46 -0.97 -2.89
C ILE A 27 -2.60 0.20 -1.93
N ARG A 28 -2.49 1.42 -2.45
CA ARG A 28 -2.55 2.64 -1.65
C ARG A 28 -3.87 2.71 -0.88
N PHE A 29 -4.99 2.48 -1.56
CA PHE A 29 -6.29 2.51 -0.93
C PHE A 29 -6.41 1.45 0.16
N SER A 30 -5.97 0.22 -0.13
CA SER A 30 -5.95 -0.88 0.83
C SER A 30 -5.13 -0.59 2.09
N LEU A 31 -3.90 -0.09 1.91
CA LEU A 31 -3.01 0.25 3.02
C LEU A 31 -3.61 1.37 3.86
N TYR A 32 -4.23 2.38 3.25
CA TYR A 32 -4.89 3.45 4.01
C TYR A 32 -6.10 2.93 4.79
N THR A 33 -6.90 2.04 4.22
CA THR A 33 -8.05 1.45 4.94
C THR A 33 -7.58 0.59 6.12
N LEU A 34 -6.57 -0.24 5.95
CA LEU A 34 -6.00 -1.03 7.05
C LEU A 34 -5.38 -0.14 8.13
N SER A 35 -4.63 0.88 7.73
CA SER A 35 -3.98 1.78 8.69
C SER A 35 -5.02 2.60 9.46
N PHE A 36 -6.12 3.02 8.81
CA PHE A 36 -7.26 3.64 9.47
C PHE A 36 -7.90 2.72 10.51
N GLY A 37 -8.03 1.42 10.23
CA GLY A 37 -8.49 0.43 11.20
C GLY A 37 -7.60 0.34 12.44
N VAL A 38 -6.27 0.33 12.26
CA VAL A 38 -5.31 0.38 13.37
C VAL A 38 -5.50 1.66 14.21
N PHE A 39 -5.67 2.80 13.55
CA PHE A 39 -5.89 4.07 14.24
C PHE A 39 -7.19 4.08 15.05
N LEU A 40 -8.31 3.60 14.48
CA LEU A 40 -9.58 3.47 15.19
C LEU A 40 -9.46 2.59 16.43
N ARG A 41 -8.76 1.46 16.32
CA ARG A 41 -8.53 0.57 17.47
C ARG A 41 -7.72 1.26 18.58
N LYS A 42 -6.76 2.12 18.23
CA LYS A 42 -6.05 2.94 19.23
C LYS A 42 -6.95 4.00 19.86
N LEU A 43 -7.89 4.58 19.11
CA LEU A 43 -8.88 5.51 19.66
C LEU A 43 -9.86 4.82 20.63
N GLU A 44 -10.18 3.56 20.40
CA GLU A 44 -11.04 2.78 21.31
C GLU A 44 -10.48 2.73 22.73
N ILE A 45 -9.15 2.67 22.87
CA ILE A 45 -8.47 2.70 24.18
C ILE A 45 -8.81 3.98 24.95
N LEU A 46 -9.00 5.12 24.27
CA LEU A 46 -9.50 6.36 24.91
C LEU A 46 -11.01 6.31 25.18
N SER A 47 -11.79 5.58 24.38
CA SER A 47 -13.23 5.49 24.60
C SER A 47 -13.56 4.65 25.83
N ASP A 48 -12.83 3.55 26.04
CA ASP A 48 -12.94 2.73 27.26
C ASP A 48 -12.56 3.54 28.51
N PHE A 49 -11.61 4.47 28.36
CA PHE A 49 -11.25 5.42 29.42
C PHE A 49 -12.42 6.33 29.83
N LYS A 50 -13.37 6.61 28.93
CA LYS A 50 -14.49 7.53 29.16
C LYS A 50 -15.77 6.84 29.66
N GLN A 51 -15.79 5.51 29.82
CA GLN A 51 -16.97 4.69 30.18
C GLN A 51 -18.24 4.91 29.33
N VAL A 52 -18.13 5.50 28.13
CA VAL A 52 -19.28 5.65 27.23
C VAL A 52 -19.42 4.40 26.36
N ILE A 53 -20.18 3.42 26.86
CA ILE A 53 -20.36 2.07 26.28
C ILE A 53 -20.77 2.12 24.79
N HIS A 54 -21.60 3.09 24.40
CA HIS A 54 -22.05 3.20 23.00
C HIS A 54 -20.93 3.57 22.01
N VAL A 55 -19.92 4.32 22.47
CA VAL A 55 -18.85 4.82 21.59
C VAL A 55 -17.79 3.75 21.36
N SER A 56 -17.43 2.95 22.36
CA SER A 56 -16.45 1.87 22.20
C SER A 56 -16.96 0.78 21.26
N VAL A 57 -18.23 0.38 21.38
CA VAL A 57 -18.85 -0.62 20.48
C VAL A 57 -18.88 -0.14 19.03
N LEU A 58 -19.17 1.15 18.79
CA LEU A 58 -19.17 1.72 17.44
C LEU A 58 -17.75 1.74 16.85
N ILE A 59 -16.75 2.11 17.64
CA ILE A 59 -15.34 2.18 17.20
C ILE A 59 -14.80 0.77 16.90
N ASP A 60 -15.08 -0.22 17.74
CA ASP A 60 -14.70 -1.62 17.51
C ASP A 60 -15.33 -2.17 16.22
N PHE A 61 -16.62 -1.93 16.02
CA PHE A 61 -17.31 -2.31 14.79
C PHE A 61 -16.69 -1.65 13.55
N LEU A 62 -16.42 -0.35 13.63
CA LEU A 62 -15.82 0.40 12.51
C LEU A 62 -14.39 -0.06 12.22
N ALA A 63 -13.60 -0.37 13.25
CA ALA A 63 -12.26 -0.94 13.11
C ALA A 63 -12.31 -2.29 12.41
N LYS A 64 -13.18 -3.21 12.86
CA LYS A 64 -13.39 -4.53 12.21
C LYS A 64 -13.85 -4.39 10.77
N ALA A 65 -14.83 -3.54 10.50
CA ALA A 65 -15.34 -3.29 9.16
C ALA A 65 -14.23 -2.77 8.23
N SER A 66 -13.43 -1.81 8.70
CA SER A 66 -12.30 -1.27 7.92
C SER A 66 -11.23 -2.34 7.63
N ALA A 67 -10.93 -3.23 8.59
CA ALA A 67 -9.99 -4.32 8.37
C ALA A 67 -10.49 -5.29 7.30
N VAL A 68 -11.76 -5.70 7.36
CA VAL A 68 -12.39 -6.59 6.38
C VAL A 68 -12.40 -5.95 4.99
N ILE A 69 -12.80 -4.68 4.88
CA ILE A 69 -12.81 -3.94 3.62
C ILE A 69 -11.38 -3.86 3.06
N GLY A 70 -10.39 -3.56 3.90
CA GLY A 70 -8.98 -3.54 3.51
C GLY A 70 -8.53 -4.86 2.88
N VAL A 71 -8.86 -5.99 3.52
CA VAL A 71 -8.52 -7.33 3.00
C VAL A 71 -9.17 -7.60 1.64
N ILE A 72 -10.46 -7.29 1.49
CA ILE A 72 -11.18 -7.48 0.22
C ILE A 72 -10.53 -6.66 -0.90
N LEU A 73 -10.14 -5.42 -0.62
CA LEU A 73 -9.46 -4.55 -1.58
C LEU A 73 -8.09 -5.10 -2.00
N ILE A 74 -7.34 -5.68 -1.05
CA ILE A 74 -6.04 -6.32 -1.33
C ILE A 74 -6.23 -7.50 -2.26
N VAL A 75 -7.13 -8.42 -1.90
CA VAL A 75 -7.39 -9.63 -2.68
C VAL A 75 -7.87 -9.27 -4.09
N THR A 76 -8.81 -8.31 -4.19
CA THR A 76 -9.33 -7.85 -5.48
C THR A 76 -8.25 -7.15 -6.31
N GLY A 77 -7.42 -6.30 -5.69
CA GLY A 77 -6.33 -5.60 -6.34
C GLY A 77 -5.25 -6.55 -6.87
N LEU A 78 -4.91 -7.58 -6.10
CA LEU A 78 -3.93 -8.59 -6.48
C LEU A 78 -4.45 -9.51 -7.58
N LEU A 79 -5.73 -9.90 -7.51
CA LEU A 79 -6.38 -10.68 -8.56
C LEU A 79 -6.44 -9.89 -9.88
N THR A 80 -6.88 -8.62 -9.82
CA THR A 80 -6.92 -7.74 -11.01
C THR A 80 -5.52 -7.59 -11.60
N PHE A 81 -4.51 -7.34 -10.76
CA PHE A 81 -3.14 -7.21 -11.21
C PHE A 81 -2.57 -8.48 -11.83
N TYR A 82 -2.82 -9.64 -11.23
CA TYR A 82 -2.37 -10.91 -11.78
C TYR A 82 -3.01 -11.21 -13.14
N LEU A 83 -4.30 -10.92 -13.28
CA LEU A 83 -5.02 -11.04 -14.56
C LEU A 83 -4.43 -10.08 -15.61
N ASP A 84 -4.19 -8.83 -15.25
CA ASP A 84 -3.57 -7.84 -16.13
C ASP A 84 -2.14 -8.27 -16.52
N LEU A 85 -1.35 -8.79 -15.59
CA LEU A 85 0.03 -9.19 -15.85
C LEU A 85 0.10 -10.45 -16.74
N LYS A 86 -0.82 -11.41 -16.56
CA LYS A 86 -0.97 -12.57 -17.45
C LYS A 86 -1.36 -12.15 -18.87
N TYR A 87 -2.12 -11.06 -19.01
CA TYR A 87 -2.46 -10.48 -20.31
C TYR A 87 -1.25 -9.83 -20.99
N LEU A 88 -0.29 -9.36 -20.19
CA LEU A 88 0.89 -8.64 -20.65
C LEU A 88 2.10 -9.56 -20.94
N ASP A 89 2.22 -10.76 -20.33
CA ASP A 89 3.35 -11.70 -20.51
C ASP A 89 3.58 -12.21 -21.98
N GLY A 90 2.86 -11.65 -22.98
CA GLY A 90 3.08 -11.85 -24.42
C GLY A 90 3.63 -10.63 -25.20
N GLY A 91 4.23 -9.64 -24.52
CA GLY A 91 4.73 -8.40 -25.14
C GLY A 91 5.92 -8.59 -26.09
N VAL A 92 5.88 -7.93 -27.26
CA VAL A 92 6.97 -7.85 -28.26
C VAL A 92 7.95 -6.72 -27.89
N GLU A 93 9.24 -6.88 -28.17
CA GLU A 93 10.24 -5.81 -27.99
C GLU A 93 9.80 -4.52 -28.72
N VAL A 94 9.75 -3.41 -27.99
CA VAL A 94 9.33 -2.11 -28.53
C VAL A 94 10.39 -1.62 -29.52
N SER A 95 9.97 -1.12 -30.69
CA SER A 95 10.88 -0.62 -31.72
C SER A 95 11.71 0.58 -31.21
N PRO A 96 13.02 0.67 -31.50
CA PRO A 96 13.90 1.76 -31.04
C PRO A 96 13.42 3.19 -31.42
N LYS A 97 12.52 3.30 -32.40
CA LYS A 97 11.95 4.59 -32.82
C LYS A 97 10.80 5.07 -31.91
N GLU A 98 10.15 4.16 -31.18
CA GLU A 98 9.09 4.46 -30.22
C GLU A 98 9.63 4.72 -28.80
N THR A 99 10.83 4.21 -28.48
CA THR A 99 11.48 4.47 -27.18
C THR A 99 11.88 5.94 -26.99
N THR A 100 12.14 6.67 -28.07
CA THR A 100 12.45 8.11 -28.03
C THR A 100 11.22 9.03 -27.91
N ASP A 101 10.00 8.48 -27.76
CA ASP A 101 8.80 9.31 -27.57
C ASP A 101 8.83 10.01 -26.19
N PRO A 102 8.85 11.37 -26.12
CA PRO A 102 8.82 12.12 -24.87
C PRO A 102 7.67 11.72 -23.93
N ARG A 103 6.59 11.17 -24.48
CA ARG A 103 5.42 10.73 -23.72
C ARG A 103 5.73 9.57 -22.76
N ILE A 104 6.74 8.75 -23.06
CA ILE A 104 7.19 7.65 -22.19
C ILE A 104 7.89 8.21 -20.93
N TYR A 105 8.75 9.22 -21.10
CA TYR A 105 9.38 9.93 -19.98
C TYR A 105 8.33 10.58 -19.07
N MET A 106 7.39 11.34 -19.65
CA MET A 106 6.31 11.98 -18.88
C MET A 106 5.41 10.96 -18.17
N ALA A 107 5.18 9.79 -18.76
CA ALA A 107 4.40 8.72 -18.13
C ALA A 107 5.15 8.09 -16.95
N SER A 108 6.46 7.87 -17.10
CA SER A 108 7.34 7.34 -16.05
C SER A 108 7.45 8.29 -14.87
N GLU A 109 7.61 9.60 -15.12
CA GLU A 109 7.62 10.62 -14.07
C GLU A 109 6.31 10.65 -13.27
N ARG A 110 5.15 10.61 -13.94
CA ARG A 110 3.85 10.58 -13.25
C ARG A 110 3.70 9.36 -12.36
N THR A 111 4.18 8.21 -12.82
CA THR A 111 4.17 6.97 -12.04
C THR A 111 5.12 7.12 -10.85
N PHE A 112 6.34 7.62 -11.04
CA PHE A 112 7.29 7.90 -9.95
C PHE A 112 6.74 8.88 -8.89
N LEU A 113 6.09 9.97 -9.30
CA LEU A 113 5.44 10.88 -8.36
C LEU A 113 4.28 10.23 -7.60
N ALA A 114 3.59 9.26 -8.20
CA ALA A 114 2.57 8.47 -7.50
C ALA A 114 3.19 7.54 -6.45
N TRP A 115 4.36 6.95 -6.72
CA TRP A 115 5.15 6.18 -5.77
C TRP A 115 5.59 7.02 -4.58
N ILE A 116 6.21 8.18 -4.83
CA ILE A 116 6.64 9.12 -3.78
C ILE A 116 5.45 9.49 -2.89
N ARG A 117 4.32 9.90 -3.49
CA ARG A 117 3.13 10.33 -2.73
C ARG A 117 2.60 9.21 -1.83
N THR A 118 2.60 7.97 -2.33
CA THR A 118 2.14 6.81 -1.56
C THR A 118 3.09 6.53 -0.41
N ALA A 119 4.40 6.55 -0.66
CA ALA A 119 5.41 6.33 0.36
C ALA A 119 5.35 7.39 1.48
N ILE A 120 5.27 8.68 1.12
CA ILE A 120 5.18 9.77 2.10
C ILE A 120 3.94 9.61 2.98
N ALA A 121 2.79 9.30 2.39
CA ALA A 121 1.56 9.11 3.14
C ALA A 121 1.66 7.94 4.13
N LEU A 122 2.27 6.81 3.73
CA LEU A 122 2.52 5.68 4.63
C LEU A 122 3.46 6.07 5.77
N ILE A 123 4.56 6.79 5.48
CA ILE A 123 5.52 7.23 6.49
C ILE A 123 4.85 8.17 7.50
N VAL A 124 4.11 9.19 7.03
CA VAL A 124 3.40 10.13 7.90
C VAL A 124 2.35 9.42 8.75
N PHE A 125 1.58 8.51 8.15
CA PHE A 125 0.55 7.78 8.88
C PHE A 125 1.13 6.83 9.92
N GLY A 126 2.18 6.08 9.58
CA GLY A 126 2.91 5.22 10.51
C GLY A 126 3.51 6.01 11.67
N PHE A 127 4.03 7.22 11.41
CA PHE A 127 4.53 8.11 12.45
C PHE A 127 3.42 8.57 13.42
N VAL A 128 2.24 8.91 12.90
CA VAL A 128 1.08 9.28 13.74
C VAL A 128 0.67 8.11 14.65
N ILE A 129 0.59 6.89 14.11
CA ILE A 129 0.31 5.67 14.89
C ILE A 129 1.33 5.50 16.01
N GLU A 130 2.62 5.57 15.69
CA GLU A 130 3.73 5.38 16.65
C GLU A 130 3.69 6.42 17.77
N LYS A 131 3.48 7.70 17.43
CA LYS A 131 3.40 8.77 18.43
C LYS A 131 2.16 8.65 19.31
N PHE A 132 1.06 8.13 18.79
CA PHE A 132 -0.14 7.87 19.57
C PHE A 132 0.10 6.82 20.66
N GLU A 133 0.89 5.78 20.38
CA GLU A 133 1.28 4.78 21.39
C GLU A 133 2.09 5.38 22.53
N PHE A 134 3.09 6.20 22.19
CA PHE A 134 3.90 6.90 23.17
C PHE A 134 3.04 7.82 24.06
N PHE A 135 2.09 8.55 23.46
CA PHE A 135 1.16 9.40 24.20
C PHE A 135 0.27 8.59 25.17
N LEU A 136 -0.27 7.46 24.73
CA LEU A 136 -1.06 6.55 25.59
C LEU A 136 -0.24 6.03 26.77
N LYS A 137 1.02 5.64 26.54
CA LYS A 137 1.91 5.17 27.61
C LYS A 137 2.18 6.26 28.65
N GLN A 138 2.38 7.50 28.19
CA GLN A 138 2.66 8.62 29.08
C GLN A 138 1.42 9.04 29.89
N LEU A 139 0.22 8.98 29.30
CA LEU A 139 -1.04 9.15 30.03
C LEU A 139 -1.21 8.09 31.14
N LYS A 140 -0.82 6.83 30.89
CA LYS A 140 -0.84 5.78 31.91
C LYS A 140 0.04 6.12 33.11
N GLU A 141 1.27 6.57 32.86
CA GLU A 141 2.23 6.91 33.92
C GLU A 141 1.79 8.14 34.73
N VAL A 142 1.26 9.17 34.07
CA VAL A 142 0.82 10.41 34.74
C VAL A 142 -0.45 10.21 35.56
N PHE A 143 -1.39 9.42 35.07
CA PHE A 143 -2.70 9.24 35.72
C PHE A 143 -2.86 7.93 36.51
N ASN A 144 -1.83 7.09 36.55
CA ASN A 144 -1.74 5.85 37.35
C ASN A 144 -2.94 4.89 37.19
N PHE A 145 -3.54 4.84 35.99
CA PHE A 145 -4.74 4.04 35.72
C PHE A 145 -4.40 2.60 35.29
N PRO A 146 -5.11 1.58 35.80
CA PRO A 146 -4.93 0.20 35.40
C PRO A 146 -5.61 -0.06 34.04
N ILE A 147 -4.84 -0.03 32.96
CA ILE A 147 -5.30 -0.52 31.65
C ILE A 147 -5.31 -2.05 31.70
N LYS A 148 -6.50 -2.67 31.74
CA LYS A 148 -6.65 -4.12 31.59
C LYS A 148 -6.59 -4.49 30.11
N GLY A 149 -5.49 -5.10 29.68
CA GLY A 149 -5.38 -5.71 28.35
C GLY A 149 -3.94 -5.93 27.91
N ASN A 150 -3.74 -6.94 27.05
CA ASN A 150 -2.44 -7.34 26.48
C ASN A 150 -1.97 -6.33 25.40
N HIS A 151 -1.96 -5.04 25.74
CA HIS A 151 -1.71 -3.93 24.82
C HIS A 151 -0.24 -3.79 24.40
N ASP A 152 0.67 -4.54 25.02
CA ASP A 152 2.07 -4.65 24.57
C ASP A 152 2.17 -5.25 23.15
N SER A 153 1.13 -5.95 22.68
CA SER A 153 1.11 -6.51 21.32
C SER A 153 1.07 -5.45 20.22
N LEU A 154 0.53 -4.25 20.48
CA LEU A 154 0.38 -3.21 19.47
C LEU A 154 1.66 -2.39 19.23
N ILE A 155 2.71 -2.61 20.03
CA ILE A 155 3.93 -1.81 19.99
C ILE A 155 4.70 -2.05 18.69
N GLY A 156 5.00 -0.97 17.96
CA GLY A 156 5.86 -1.00 16.77
C GLY A 156 5.14 -1.24 15.44
N ILE A 157 3.80 -1.25 15.41
CA ILE A 157 3.05 -1.25 14.14
C ILE A 157 3.31 0.05 13.35
N GLY A 158 3.40 1.18 14.04
CA GLY A 158 3.73 2.46 13.42
C GLY A 158 5.09 2.40 12.72
N LEU A 159 6.10 1.87 13.42
CA LEU A 159 7.42 1.58 12.84
C LEU A 159 7.35 0.65 11.62
N PHE A 160 6.57 -0.43 11.69
CA PHE A 160 6.38 -1.34 10.55
C PHE A 160 5.83 -0.62 9.31
N ILE A 161 4.80 0.21 9.49
CA ILE A 161 4.20 0.98 8.38
C ILE A 161 5.21 1.99 7.80
N ILE A 162 6.02 2.62 8.65
CA ILE A 162 7.10 3.52 8.20
C ILE A 162 8.12 2.75 7.33
N ILE A 163 8.54 1.56 7.77
CA ILE A 163 9.48 0.72 7.01
C ILE A 163 8.89 0.35 5.65
N VAL A 164 7.62 -0.06 5.61
CA VAL A 164 6.91 -0.35 4.34
C VAL A 164 6.87 0.88 3.43
N GLY A 165 6.63 2.07 3.99
CA GLY A 165 6.67 3.34 3.27
C GLY A 165 8.06 3.65 2.70
N LEU A 166 9.12 3.47 3.49
CA LEU A 166 10.51 3.66 3.04
C LEU A 166 10.91 2.66 1.94
N LEU A 167 10.53 1.39 2.08
CA LEU A 167 10.74 0.37 1.04
C LEU A 167 10.01 0.76 -0.25
N THR A 168 8.77 1.24 -0.16
CA THR A 168 7.98 1.72 -1.30
C THR A 168 8.68 2.89 -2.00
N LEU A 169 9.27 3.83 -1.25
CA LEU A 169 10.02 4.95 -1.80
C LEU A 169 11.29 4.50 -2.54
N ALA A 170 12.07 3.62 -1.90
CA ALA A 170 13.31 3.09 -2.48
C ALA A 170 13.02 2.31 -3.77
N LEU A 171 11.98 1.48 -3.77
CA LEU A 171 11.57 0.71 -4.94
C LEU A 171 11.06 1.60 -6.08
N GLY A 172 10.23 2.59 -5.79
CA GLY A 172 9.76 3.54 -6.81
C GLY A 172 10.93 4.31 -7.46
N THR A 173 11.93 4.69 -6.66
CA THR A 173 13.14 5.36 -7.14
C THR A 173 13.99 4.44 -8.02
N LEU A 174 14.24 3.20 -7.59
CA LEU A 174 14.97 2.21 -8.38
C LEU A 174 14.26 1.90 -9.70
N ASN A 175 12.94 1.78 -9.68
CA ASN A 175 12.15 1.53 -10.89
C ASN A 175 12.26 2.70 -11.88
N PHE A 176 12.18 3.95 -11.38
CA PHE A 176 12.31 5.14 -12.19
C PHE A 176 13.69 5.21 -12.88
N TYR A 177 14.78 5.11 -12.13
CA TYR A 177 16.13 5.17 -12.71
C TYR A 177 16.40 4.06 -13.73
N ARG A 178 15.91 2.83 -13.47
CA ARG A 178 16.02 1.74 -14.44
C ARG A 178 15.22 2.02 -15.70
N THR A 179 14.00 2.53 -15.56
CA THR A 179 13.14 2.89 -16.69
C THR A 179 13.82 3.94 -17.56
N ILE A 180 14.34 5.01 -16.98
CA ILE A 180 15.07 6.06 -17.71
C ILE A 180 16.28 5.47 -18.45
N ARG A 181 17.11 4.67 -17.78
CA ARG A 181 18.28 4.04 -18.40
C ARG A 181 17.92 3.13 -19.57
N GLN A 182 16.85 2.34 -19.46
CA GLN A 182 16.40 1.47 -20.55
C GLN A 182 15.85 2.25 -21.76
N VAL A 183 15.21 3.39 -21.50
CA VAL A 183 14.72 4.28 -22.55
C VAL A 183 15.89 4.97 -23.26
N ASP A 184 16.91 5.43 -22.51
CA ASP A 184 18.13 6.05 -23.06
C ASP A 184 18.94 5.06 -23.91
N GLU A 185 18.97 3.77 -23.54
CA GLU A 185 19.64 2.70 -24.30
C GLU A 185 18.83 2.23 -25.54
N GLY A 186 17.66 2.83 -25.82
CA GLY A 186 16.82 2.49 -26.98
C GLY A 186 16.20 1.09 -26.93
N ARG A 187 16.24 0.42 -25.77
CA ARG A 187 15.74 -0.95 -25.55
C ARG A 187 14.82 -0.96 -24.36
N TYR A 188 13.52 -0.79 -24.60
CA TYR A 188 12.51 -0.90 -23.55
C TYR A 188 12.04 -2.35 -23.42
N ARG A 189 12.45 -3.02 -22.33
CA ARG A 189 11.98 -4.37 -22.00
C ARG A 189 11.41 -4.40 -20.58
N THR A 190 10.08 -4.42 -20.50
CA THR A 190 9.35 -4.53 -19.23
C THR A 190 9.57 -5.90 -18.60
N HIS A 191 10.40 -5.95 -17.56
CA HIS A 191 10.60 -7.17 -16.79
C HIS A 191 9.45 -7.38 -15.79
N THR A 192 8.49 -8.23 -16.14
CA THR A 192 7.32 -8.59 -15.31
C THR A 192 7.69 -9.18 -13.94
N TRP A 193 8.91 -9.71 -13.77
CA TRP A 193 9.39 -10.27 -12.51
C TRP A 193 9.51 -9.25 -11.37
N LEU A 194 10.04 -8.05 -11.65
CA LEU A 194 10.19 -7.00 -10.62
C LEU A 194 8.83 -6.56 -10.08
N TYR A 195 7.85 -6.50 -10.97
CA TYR A 195 6.46 -6.18 -10.65
C TYR A 195 5.78 -7.27 -9.81
N LYS A 196 6.01 -8.55 -10.13
CA LYS A 196 5.57 -9.69 -9.32
C LYS A 196 6.19 -9.64 -7.91
N ALA A 197 7.50 -9.38 -7.82
CA ALA A 197 8.22 -9.28 -6.54
C ALA A 197 7.72 -8.11 -5.68
N TYR A 198 7.51 -6.94 -6.28
CA TYR A 198 6.94 -5.79 -5.59
C TYR A 198 5.54 -6.08 -5.04
N GLY A 199 4.67 -6.63 -5.88
CA GLY A 199 3.31 -6.96 -5.47
C GLY A 199 3.27 -7.97 -4.33
N LEU A 200 4.21 -8.92 -4.33
CA LEU A 200 4.37 -9.87 -3.24
C LEU A 200 4.81 -9.20 -1.93
N ILE A 201 5.81 -8.31 -1.95
CA ILE A 201 6.30 -7.62 -0.73
C ILE A 201 5.17 -6.82 -0.08
N ILE A 202 4.40 -6.07 -0.87
CA ILE A 202 3.29 -5.29 -0.34
C ILE A 202 2.14 -6.17 0.12
N PHE A 203 1.85 -7.24 -0.60
CA PHE A 203 0.85 -8.20 -0.16
C PHE A 203 1.21 -8.82 1.19
N LEU A 204 2.46 -9.25 1.36
CA LEU A 204 2.95 -9.76 2.63
C LEU A 204 2.86 -8.70 3.72
N ALA A 205 3.20 -7.44 3.44
CA ALA A 205 3.08 -6.36 4.40
C ALA A 205 1.62 -6.14 4.84
N CYS A 206 0.69 -6.16 3.90
CA CYS A 206 -0.73 -6.11 4.17
C CYS A 206 -1.23 -7.32 4.98
N LEU A 207 -0.78 -8.53 4.65
CA LEU A 207 -1.15 -9.76 5.36
C LEU A 207 -0.67 -9.72 6.80
N VAL A 208 0.57 -9.26 7.04
CA VAL A 208 1.13 -9.05 8.38
C VAL A 208 0.27 -8.05 9.16
N LEU A 209 -0.09 -6.91 8.56
CA LEU A 209 -0.98 -5.92 9.20
C LEU A 209 -2.35 -6.52 9.54
N THR A 210 -2.97 -7.24 8.60
CA THR A 210 -4.26 -7.90 8.80
C THR A 210 -4.20 -8.94 9.90
N PHE A 211 -3.19 -9.82 9.91
CA PHE A 211 -3.03 -10.84 10.94
C PHE A 211 -2.81 -10.22 12.31
N HIS A 212 -2.05 -9.13 12.35
CA HIS A 212 -1.82 -8.39 13.58
C HIS A 212 -3.12 -7.76 14.12
N ILE A 213 -3.92 -7.12 13.26
CA ILE A 213 -5.24 -6.59 13.63
C ILE A 213 -6.17 -7.72 14.10
N LEU A 214 -6.21 -8.85 13.39
CA LEU A 214 -7.04 -10.02 13.75
C LEU A 214 -6.63 -10.69 15.05
N ARG A 215 -5.33 -10.71 15.38
CA ARG A 215 -4.83 -11.23 16.66
C ARG A 215 -5.18 -10.31 17.84
N VAL A 216 -5.39 -9.03 17.55
CA VAL A 216 -5.78 -8.00 18.53
C VAL A 216 -7.31 -7.89 18.69
N ILE A 217 -8.08 -8.43 17.74
CA ILE A 217 -9.55 -8.63 17.83
C ILE A 217 -9.85 -9.79 18.77
#